data_AF-A0A857D146-F1
#
_entry.id   AF-A0A857D146-F1
#
_cell.length_a   1.000
_cell.length_b   1.000
_cell.length_c   1.000
_cell.angle_alpha   90.00
_cell.angle_beta   90.00
_cell.angle_gamma   90.00
#
_symmetry.space_group_name_H-M   'P 1'
#
loop_
_entity.id
_entity.type
_entity.pdbx_description
1 polymer ?
#
loop_
_entity_poly.entity_id
_entity_poly.type
_entity_poly.pdbx_seq_one_letter_code
_entity_poly.pdbx_strand_id
1 'polypeptide(L)' 'MSSPFLVKDIFLGFSSSPGGLTVVGNTLFFWANDGVNGVELWKSDGTAAGTVLVKDIEPGSSGSNPSYMVPHIFNNCYN' A
#
# COMPACT_ATOMS: atom_id res chain seq x y z
N MET A 1 -7.28 19.97 14.25
CA MET A 1 -6.92 18.92 13.26
C MET A 1 -5.44 19.05 12.96
N SER A 2 -4.70 17.95 12.82
CA SER A 2 -3.28 17.99 12.45
C SER A 2 -3.12 18.44 10.98
N SER A 3 -2.08 19.22 10.69
CA SER A 3 -1.72 19.55 9.31
C SER A 3 -1.35 18.28 8.54
N PRO A 4 -1.77 18.15 7.26
CA PRO A 4 -1.29 17.06 6.41
C PRO A 4 0.22 17.17 6.22
N PHE A 5 0.90 16.02 6.15
CA PHE A 5 2.34 15.93 5.91
C PHE A 5 2.64 14.76 4.97
N LEU A 6 3.80 14.81 4.30
CA LEU A 6 4.26 13.72 3.45
C LEU A 6 4.65 12.53 4.32
N VAL A 7 3.95 11.41 4.17
CA VAL A 7 4.33 10.17 4.86
C VAL A 7 5.58 9.58 4.23
N LYS A 8 5.66 9.47 2.91
CA LYS A 8 6.84 8.96 2.20
C LYS A 8 6.77 9.31 0.72
N ASP A 9 7.91 9.69 0.15
CA ASP A 9 8.09 9.62 -1.30
C ASP A 9 8.57 8.22 -1.66
N ILE A 10 7.74 7.50 -2.43
CA ILE A 10 7.98 6.09 -2.77
C ILE A 10 8.83 5.96 -4.04
N PHE A 11 8.68 6.88 -5.00
CA PHE A 11 9.42 6.85 -6.26
C PHE A 11 10.05 8.21 -6.53
N LEU A 12 11.33 8.35 -6.18
CA LEU A 12 12.10 9.60 -6.19
C LEU A 12 12.34 10.24 -7.58
N GLY A 13 11.82 9.65 -8.66
CA GLY A 13 12.03 10.14 -10.03
C GLY A 13 10.76 10.30 -10.87
N PHE A 14 9.63 9.71 -10.45
CA PHE A 14 8.39 9.63 -11.23
C PHE A 14 7.19 9.44 -10.29
N SER A 15 5.99 9.27 -10.85
CA SER A 15 4.80 8.95 -10.06
C SER A 15 4.85 7.51 -9.56
N SER A 16 4.68 7.32 -8.24
CA SER A 16 4.43 6.00 -7.65
C SER A 16 3.01 5.49 -7.91
N SER A 17 2.10 6.37 -8.35
CA SER A 17 0.70 6.09 -8.72
C SER A 17 -0.02 5.19 -7.70
N PRO A 18 -0.10 5.55 -6.41
CA PRO A 18 -0.71 4.69 -5.41
C PRO A 18 -2.21 4.49 -5.69
N GLY A 19 -2.70 3.27 -5.53
CA GLY A 19 -4.11 2.94 -5.73
C GLY A 19 -4.58 1.75 -4.90
N GLY A 20 -5.87 1.42 -5.01
CA GLY A 20 -6.45 0.30 -4.24
C GLY A 20 -6.44 0.52 -2.73
N LEU A 21 -6.53 1.77 -2.26
CA LEU A 21 -6.45 2.10 -0.84
C LEU A 21 -7.52 1.38 -0.03
N THR A 22 -7.09 0.51 0.89
CA THR A 22 -7.94 -0.28 1.77
C THR A 22 -7.39 -0.27 3.18
N VAL A 23 -8.23 0.05 4.16
CA VAL A 23 -7.86 0.02 5.57
C VAL A 23 -8.26 -1.32 6.20
N VAL A 24 -7.33 -1.95 6.92
CA VAL A 24 -7.57 -3.12 7.78
C VAL A 24 -7.02 -2.81 9.16
N GLY A 25 -7.91 -2.63 10.14
CA GLY A 25 -7.52 -2.15 11.47
C GLY A 25 -6.87 -0.77 11.40
N ASN A 26 -5.64 -0.64 11.91
CA ASN A 26 -4.84 0.59 11.88
C ASN A 26 -3.85 0.67 10.71
N THR A 27 -3.93 -0.26 9.74
CA THR A 27 -3.00 -0.33 8.61
C THR A 27 -3.72 0.00 7.32
N LEU A 28 -3.17 0.95 6.56
CA LEU A 28 -3.55 1.20 5.18
C LEU A 28 -2.76 0.28 4.26
N PHE A 29 -3.44 -0.46 3.39
CA PHE A 29 -2.87 -1.23 2.30
C PHE A 29 -3.20 -0.55 0.97
N PHE A 30 -2.25 -0.56 0.04
CA PHE A 30 -2.38 0.03 -1.29
C PHE A 30 -1.31 -0.57 -2.21
N TRP A 31 -1.51 -0.50 -3.52
CA TRP A 31 -0.43 -0.80 -4.46
C TRP A 31 0.28 0.48 -4.92
N ALA A 32 1.57 0.41 -5.18
CA ALA A 32 2.38 1.52 -5.68
C ALA A 32 3.66 1.01 -6.37
N ASN A 33 4.21 1.83 -7.26
CA ASN A 33 5.50 1.59 -7.92
C ASN A 33 6.62 2.38 -7.23
N ASP A 34 7.75 1.75 -6.93
CA ASP A 34 8.94 2.39 -6.33
C ASP A 34 10.10 2.63 -7.33
N GLY A 35 9.91 2.25 -8.59
CA GLY A 35 10.92 2.32 -9.65
C GLY A 35 11.95 1.19 -9.63
N VAL A 36 11.85 0.24 -8.68
CA VAL A 36 12.77 -0.88 -8.49
C VAL A 36 12.06 -2.22 -8.65
N ASN A 37 10.95 -2.42 -7.92
CA ASN A 37 10.20 -3.67 -7.83
C ASN A 37 8.90 -3.65 -8.66
N GLY A 38 8.73 -2.65 -9.53
CA GLY A 38 7.48 -2.45 -10.26
C GLY A 38 6.32 -2.08 -9.33
N VAL A 39 5.07 -2.27 -9.79
CA VAL A 39 3.88 -2.08 -8.94
C VAL A 39 3.76 -3.25 -7.97
N GLU A 40 3.73 -2.97 -6.67
CA GLU A 40 3.63 -4.03 -5.66
C GLU A 40 2.69 -3.64 -4.52
N LEU A 41 2.42 -4.56 -3.59
CA LEU A 41 1.62 -4.29 -2.40
C LEU A 41 2.45 -3.57 -1.32
N TRP A 42 1.94 -2.43 -0.85
CA TRP A 42 2.48 -1.61 0.22
C TRP A 42 1.53 -1.56 1.41
N LYS A 43 2.11 -1.27 2.58
CA LYS A 43 1.36 -0.94 3.80
C LYS A 43 1.89 0.33 4.44
N SER A 44 1.03 1.02 5.18
CA SER A 44 1.37 2.19 5.98
C SER A 44 0.63 2.19 7.32
N ASP A 45 1.32 2.63 8.37
CA ASP A 45 0.73 2.99 9.68
C ASP A 45 0.53 4.51 9.84
N GLY A 46 0.71 5.28 8.75
CA GLY A 46 0.66 6.74 8.76
C GLY A 46 2.01 7.42 9.00
N THR A 47 3.10 6.65 9.15
CA THR A 47 4.47 7.18 9.31
C THR A 47 5.36 6.83 8.11
N ALA A 48 6.45 7.58 7.93
CA ALA A 48 7.46 7.26 6.92
C ALA A 48 8.10 5.89 7.13
N ALA A 49 8.42 5.56 8.39
CA ALA A 49 9.06 4.31 8.77
C ALA A 49 8.14 3.10 8.58
N GLY A 50 6.84 3.26 8.87
CA GLY A 50 5.85 2.21 8.69
C GLY A 50 5.26 2.12 7.28
N THR A 51 5.65 3.03 6.36
CA THR A 51 5.29 2.96 4.94
C THR A 51 6.30 2.09 4.19
N VAL A 52 5.98 0.81 4.02
CA VAL A 52 6.91 -0.22 3.53
C VAL A 52 6.24 -1.17 2.55
N LEU A 53 7.06 -1.75 1.67
CA LEU A 53 6.68 -2.87 0.81
C LEU A 53 6.26 -4.05 1.70
N VAL A 54 5.11 -4.65 1.42
CA VAL A 54 4.65 -5.85 2.14
C VAL A 54 5.53 -7.04 1.76
N LYS A 55 5.72 -7.20 0.45
CA LYS A 55 6.59 -8.18 -0.16
C LYS A 55 6.82 -7.78 -1.63
N ASP A 56 7.99 -8.08 -2.14
CA ASP A 56 8.24 -8.15 -3.58
C ASP A 56 7.62 -9.47 -4.09
N ILE A 57 6.36 -9.40 -4.56
CA ILE A 57 5.58 -10.59 -4.90
C ILE A 57 6.01 -11.13 -6.25
N GLU A 58 6.22 -10.25 -7.23
CA GLU A 58 6.77 -10.57 -8.54
C GLU A 58 8.16 -9.91 -8.67
N PRO A 59 9.24 -10.67 -8.38
CA PRO A 59 10.57 -10.10 -8.35
C PRO A 59 11.01 -9.42 -9.65
N GLY A 60 11.54 -8.21 -9.50
CA GLY A 60 12.05 -7.41 -10.60
C GLY A 60 11.12 -6.24 -10.96
N SER A 61 11.36 -5.60 -12.09
CA SER A 61 10.70 -4.34 -12.43
C SER A 61 9.30 -4.49 -13.04
N SER A 62 8.84 -5.71 -13.33
CA SER A 62 7.49 -5.97 -13.81
C SER A 62 6.45 -5.61 -12.74
N GLY A 63 6.68 -6.09 -11.51
CA GLY A 63 5.76 -5.97 -10.39
C GLY A 63 4.47 -6.77 -10.57
N SER A 64 3.77 -6.98 -9.47
CA SER A 64 2.45 -7.60 -9.43
C SER A 64 1.31 -6.65 -9.82
N ASN A 65 0.09 -7.18 -9.95
CA ASN A 65 -1.11 -6.38 -10.19
C ASN A 65 -2.22 -6.67 -9.16
N PRO A 66 -2.09 -6.20 -7.90
CA PRO A 66 -3.16 -6.32 -6.92
C PRO A 66 -4.39 -5.53 -7.41
N SER A 67 -5.47 -6.24 -7.72
CA SER A 67 -6.74 -5.66 -8.16
C SER A 67 -7.85 -5.96 -7.16
N TYR A 68 -8.88 -5.12 -7.14
CA TYR A 68 -10.06 -5.27 -6.25
C TYR A 68 -9.71 -5.44 -4.77
N MET A 69 -8.84 -4.59 -4.26
CA MET A 69 -8.52 -4.54 -2.84
C MET A 69 -9.77 -4.15 -2.05
N VAL A 70 -10.27 -5.08 -1.25
CA VAL A 70 -11.37 -4.88 -0.31
C VAL A 70 -11.01 -5.54 1.02
N PRO A 71 -11.34 -4.92 2.15
CA PRO A 71 -11.12 -5.56 3.44
C PRO A 71 -12.10 -6.72 3.60
N HIS A 72 -11.59 -7.91 3.90
CA HIS A 72 -12.45 -9.02 4.28
C HIS A 72 -12.83 -8.87 5.77
N ILE A 73 -13.99 -8.27 6.04
CA ILE A 73 -14.52 -8.16 7.40
C ILE A 73 -15.43 -9.36 7.65
N PHE A 74 -14.98 -10.29 8.48
CA PHE A 74 -15.84 -11.36 8.98
C PHE A 74 -16.85 -10.76 9.96
N ASN A 75 -18.03 -10.39 9.47
CA ASN A 75 -19.17 -10.18 10.34
C ASN A 75 -19.63 -11.55 10.83
N ASN A 76 -19.27 -11.90 12.07
CA ASN A 76 -19.78 -13.08 12.73
C ASN A 76 -21.25 -12.81 13.12
N CYS A 77 -22.16 -12.87 12.15
CA CYS A 77 -23.60 -12.66 12.33
C CYS A 77 -24.37 -13.95 12.61
N TYR A 78 -23.70 -15.02 13.05
CA TYR A 78 -24.36 -16.21 13.59
C TYR A 78 -24.21 -16.21 15.12
N ASN A 79 -25.15 -15.54 15.79
CA ASN A 79 -25.51 -15.83 17.17
C ASN A 79 -26.68 -16.82 17.16
#